data_AF-A0A9E3EWE0-F1
#
_entry.id   AF-A0A9E3EWE0-F1
#
_cell.length_a   1.000
_cell.length_b   1.000
_cell.length_c   1.000
_cell.angle_alpha   90.00
_cell.angle_beta   90.00
_cell.angle_gamma   90.00
#
_symmetry.space_group_name_H-M   'P 1'
#
loop_
_entity.id
_entity.type
_entity.pdbx_description
1 polymer ?
#
loop_
_entity_poly.entity_id
_entity_poly.type
_entity_poly.pdbx_seq_one_letter_code
_entity_poly.pdbx_strand_id
1 'polypeptide(L)'
;MATRVAKELLYDSEASLRLVDTALAELRTQNGPDDAGADVNAGLAGLPALLLRAYTEINGALQTLRQSRTALEHTAVEKLHLTSAKLKEVSSATELAATDILDGLDRAIAMVDELESAEAEGDTGRSGEVRQTMRDELFGLMGHLQFQDITTQQLNYASSILTEMENRLMQIARIFDPSLFGLEVPNTASDQPAVAFDPAATTHDAETRQALVDQIFG
;
A
#
# COMPACT_ATOMS: atom_id res chain seq x y z
N MET A 1 11.82 -9.02 -14.84
CA MET A 1 11.36 -8.17 -15.97
C MET A 1 12.04 -6.79 -15.98
N ALA A 2 12.15 -6.08 -14.85
CA ALA A 2 12.79 -4.75 -14.77
C ALA A 2 14.27 -4.69 -15.22
N THR A 3 15.05 -5.75 -15.02
CA THR A 3 16.46 -5.84 -15.43
C THR A 3 16.70 -5.92 -16.93
N ARG A 4 15.68 -6.26 -17.72
CA ARG A 4 15.78 -6.32 -19.19
C ARG A 4 15.59 -4.94 -19.81
N VAL A 5 14.62 -4.19 -19.30
CA VAL A 5 14.34 -2.79 -19.70
C VAL A 5 15.53 -1.88 -19.38
N ALA A 6 16.15 -2.04 -18.21
CA ALA A 6 17.34 -1.28 -17.84
C ALA A 6 18.55 -1.57 -18.77
N LYS A 7 18.71 -2.82 -19.23
CA LYS A 7 19.77 -3.19 -20.19
C LYS A 7 19.51 -2.65 -21.59
N GLU A 8 18.26 -2.64 -22.03
CA GLU A 8 17.87 -2.07 -23.33
C GLU A 8 18.10 -0.55 -23.36
N LEU A 9 17.75 0.17 -22.29
CA LEU A 9 18.02 1.61 -22.18
C LEU A 9 19.52 1.92 -22.12
N LEU A 10 20.32 1.10 -21.43
CA LEU A 10 21.78 1.24 -21.43
C LEU A 10 22.38 1.02 -22.81
N TYR A 11 21.90 0.00 -23.54
CA TYR A 11 22.36 -0.29 -24.90
C TYR A 11 22.00 0.84 -25.89
N ASP A 12 20.81 1.42 -25.75
CA ASP A 12 20.34 2.53 -26.59
C ASP A 12 21.11 3.84 -26.28
N SER A 13 21.43 4.07 -25.00
CA SER A 13 22.31 5.17 -24.58
C SER A 13 23.74 5.00 -25.09
N GLU A 14 24.28 3.78 -25.09
CA GLU A 14 25.62 3.48 -25.61
C GLU A 14 25.68 3.67 -27.13
N ALA A 15 24.65 3.22 -27.86
CA ALA A 15 24.54 3.43 -29.30
C ALA A 15 24.47 4.93 -29.65
N SER A 16 23.71 5.69 -28.86
CA SER A 16 23.61 7.15 -29.02
C SER A 16 24.96 7.85 -28.74
N LEU A 17 25.70 7.41 -27.72
CA LEU A 17 27.02 7.96 -27.41
C LEU A 17 28.05 7.63 -28.49
N ARG A 18 28.00 6.44 -29.10
CA ARG A 18 28.87 6.09 -30.23
C ARG A 18 28.58 6.92 -31.47
N LEU A 19 27.31 7.24 -31.74
CA LEU A 19 26.91 8.15 -32.82
C LEU A 19 27.40 9.57 -32.58
N VAL A 20 27.32 10.05 -31.33
CA VAL A 20 27.88 11.35 -30.96
C VAL A 20 29.40 11.37 -31.11
N ASP A 21 30.09 10.30 -30.69
CA ASP A 21 31.56 10.21 -30.80
C ASP A 21 32.04 10.13 -32.27
N THR A 22 31.30 9.42 -33.13
CA THR A 22 31.58 9.42 -34.58
C THR A 22 31.31 10.78 -35.21
N ALA A 23 30.21 11.46 -34.85
CA ALA A 23 29.94 12.81 -35.32
C ALA A 23 31.02 13.82 -34.86
N LEU A 24 31.52 13.68 -33.63
CA LEU A 24 32.61 14.50 -33.09
C LEU A 24 33.96 14.20 -33.77
N ALA A 25 34.23 12.94 -34.11
CA ALA A 25 35.42 12.55 -34.85
C ALA A 25 35.39 13.11 -36.29
N GLU A 26 34.24 13.04 -36.96
CA GLU A 26 34.04 13.64 -38.28
C GLU A 26 34.24 15.16 -38.26
N LEU A 27 33.68 15.85 -37.26
CA LEU A 27 33.88 17.29 -37.02
C LEU A 27 35.35 17.65 -36.77
N ARG A 28 36.11 16.80 -36.07
CA ARG A 28 37.56 17.00 -35.85
C ARG A 28 38.39 16.79 -37.11
N THR A 29 38.00 15.85 -37.97
CA THR A 29 38.69 15.63 -39.25
C THR A 29 38.37 16.70 -40.29
N GLN A 30 37.21 17.35 -40.18
CA GLN A 30 36.81 18.46 -41.06
C GLN A 30 37.50 19.78 -40.69
N ASN A 31 37.94 19.92 -39.44
CA ASN A 31 38.69 21.06 -38.90
C ASN A 31 40.21 20.86 -39.03
N GLY A 32 40.74 21.06 -40.24
CA GLY A 32 42.18 21.27 -40.45
C GLY A 32 42.67 22.57 -39.76
N PRO A 33 43.98 22.71 -39.49
CA PRO A 33 44.52 23.73 -38.58
C PRO A 33 44.39 25.20 -39.01
N ASP A 34 43.72 25.52 -40.12
CA ASP A 34 43.67 26.86 -40.72
C ASP A 34 42.29 27.56 -40.70
N ASP A 35 41.24 26.98 -40.10
CA ASP A 35 39.89 27.59 -40.17
C ASP A 35 39.20 27.77 -38.80
N ALA A 36 39.96 28.26 -37.81
CA ALA A 36 39.48 28.44 -36.43
C ALA A 36 38.44 29.57 -36.22
N GLY A 37 37.97 30.24 -37.27
CA GLY A 37 37.09 31.41 -37.18
C GLY A 37 35.63 31.20 -37.60
N ALA A 38 35.35 30.24 -38.49
CA ALA A 38 34.03 30.10 -39.12
C ALA A 38 33.11 29.07 -38.42
N ASP A 39 33.67 28.06 -37.75
CA ASP A 39 32.92 26.85 -37.38
C ASP A 39 32.22 26.93 -36.00
N VAL A 40 32.64 27.87 -35.14
CA VAL A 40 31.96 28.16 -33.87
C VAL A 40 30.54 28.69 -34.11
N ASN A 41 30.33 29.43 -35.21
CA ASN A 41 29.01 29.91 -35.62
C ASN A 41 28.11 28.79 -36.16
N ALA A 42 28.67 27.73 -36.77
CA ALA A 42 27.90 26.57 -37.23
C ALA A 42 27.42 25.70 -36.05
N GLY A 43 28.28 25.48 -35.05
CA GLY A 43 27.91 24.83 -33.79
C GLY A 43 26.87 25.61 -32.97
N LEU A 44 27.00 26.95 -32.92
CA LEU A 44 26.01 27.85 -32.30
C LEU A 44 24.70 27.93 -33.09
N ALA A 45 24.72 27.78 -34.42
CA ALA A 45 23.52 27.79 -35.25
C ALA A 45 22.62 26.55 -35.03
N GLY A 46 23.21 25.40 -34.67
CA GLY A 46 22.48 24.19 -34.31
C GLY A 46 21.95 24.16 -32.86
N LEU A 47 22.47 25.03 -32.00
CA LEU A 47 22.17 25.07 -30.58
C LEU A 47 20.70 25.46 -30.27
N PRO A 48 20.09 26.44 -30.97
CA PRO A 48 18.65 26.70 -30.86
C PRO A 48 17.79 25.50 -31.24
N ALA A 49 18.17 24.75 -32.28
CA ALA A 49 17.42 23.57 -32.72
C ALA A 49 17.54 22.41 -31.72
N LEU A 50 18.73 22.19 -31.15
CA LEU A 50 18.95 21.22 -30.07
C LEU A 50 18.22 21.60 -28.78
N LEU A 51 18.24 22.88 -28.39
CA LEU A 51 17.48 23.36 -27.23
C LEU A 51 15.98 23.24 -27.43
N LEU A 52 15.48 23.53 -28.64
CA LEU A 52 14.06 23.38 -28.96
C LEU A 52 13.65 21.90 -28.94
N ARG A 53 14.49 21.00 -29.47
CA ARG A 53 14.29 19.55 -29.38
C ARG A 53 14.29 19.05 -27.94
N ALA A 54 15.31 19.41 -27.15
CA ALA A 54 15.40 19.05 -25.75
C ALA A 54 14.18 19.59 -24.96
N TYR A 55 13.76 20.83 -25.23
CA TYR A 55 12.56 21.42 -24.64
C TYR A 55 11.29 20.64 -25.00
N THR A 56 11.13 20.21 -26.26
CA THR A 56 9.98 19.39 -26.66
C THR A 56 10.00 18.00 -26.02
N GLU A 57 11.17 17.37 -25.91
CA GLU A 57 11.34 16.07 -25.26
C GLU A 57 11.06 16.16 -23.75
N ILE A 58 11.57 17.19 -23.07
CA ILE A 58 11.31 17.46 -21.65
C ILE A 58 9.82 17.71 -21.40
N ASN A 59 9.16 18.52 -22.24
CA ASN A 59 7.73 18.75 -22.10
C ASN A 59 6.89 17.49 -22.38
N GLY A 60 7.29 16.68 -23.35
CA GLY A 60 6.66 15.39 -23.62
C GLY A 60 6.79 14.42 -22.44
N ALA A 61 7.98 14.37 -21.82
CA ALA A 61 8.21 13.60 -20.60
C ALA A 61 7.38 14.13 -19.43
N LEU A 62 7.35 15.45 -19.20
CA LEU A 62 6.52 16.07 -18.16
C LEU A 62 5.02 15.80 -18.35
N GLN A 63 4.55 15.77 -19.60
CA GLN A 63 3.15 15.52 -19.90
C GLN A 63 2.76 14.06 -19.65
N THR A 64 3.60 13.12 -20.06
CA THR A 64 3.40 11.68 -19.77
C THR A 64 3.50 11.42 -18.26
N LEU A 65 4.40 12.10 -17.55
CA LEU A 65 4.48 12.06 -16.08
C LEU A 65 3.21 12.56 -15.41
N ARG A 66 2.68 13.71 -15.83
CA ARG A 66 1.40 14.24 -15.31
C ARG A 66 0.25 13.27 -15.56
N GLN A 67 0.16 12.69 -16.74
CA GLN A 67 -0.87 11.69 -17.07
C GLN A 67 -0.74 10.43 -16.20
N SER A 68 0.49 9.92 -16.02
CA SER A 68 0.73 8.76 -15.16
C SER A 68 0.34 9.04 -13.70
N ARG A 69 0.65 10.23 -13.18
CA ARG A 69 0.27 10.68 -11.85
C ARG A 69 -1.24 10.70 -11.68
N THR A 70 -1.98 11.29 -12.61
CA THR A 70 -3.45 11.34 -12.52
C THR A 70 -4.07 9.95 -12.58
N ALA A 71 -3.57 9.07 -13.45
CA ALA A 71 -4.05 7.67 -13.52
C ALA A 71 -3.79 6.90 -12.23
N LEU A 72 -2.62 7.14 -11.61
CA LEU A 72 -2.25 6.56 -10.32
C LEU A 72 -3.05 7.11 -9.17
N GLU A 73 -3.22 8.42 -9.06
CA GLU A 73 -4.06 9.03 -8.04
C GLU A 73 -5.47 8.45 -8.12
N HIS A 74 -6.06 8.37 -9.31
CA HIS A 74 -7.38 7.77 -9.48
C HIS A 74 -7.42 6.31 -9.02
N THR A 75 -6.53 5.47 -9.54
CA THR A 75 -6.57 4.01 -9.26
C THR A 75 -6.19 3.70 -7.82
N ALA A 76 -5.24 4.43 -7.25
CA ALA A 76 -4.82 4.26 -5.86
C ALA A 76 -5.92 4.69 -4.89
N VAL A 77 -6.51 5.86 -5.11
CA VAL A 77 -7.62 6.36 -4.27
C VAL A 77 -8.83 5.42 -4.37
N GLU A 78 -9.16 4.95 -5.56
CA GLU A 78 -10.25 4.00 -5.77
C GLU A 78 -9.99 2.65 -5.07
N LYS A 79 -8.79 2.07 -5.22
CA LYS A 79 -8.42 0.83 -4.52
C LYS A 79 -8.40 1.01 -2.99
N LEU A 80 -7.93 2.15 -2.48
CA LEU A 80 -7.97 2.45 -1.03
C LEU A 80 -9.40 2.58 -0.51
N HIS A 81 -10.27 3.27 -1.24
CA HIS A 81 -11.69 3.36 -0.88
C HIS A 81 -12.35 1.99 -0.87
N LEU A 82 -12.07 1.15 -1.87
CA LEU A 82 -12.60 -0.21 -1.93
C LEU A 82 -12.10 -1.07 -0.75
N THR A 83 -10.80 -1.01 -0.45
CA THR A 83 -10.22 -1.70 0.72
C THR A 83 -10.83 -1.20 2.03
N SER A 84 -10.97 0.12 2.20
CA SER A 84 -11.58 0.72 3.39
C SER A 84 -13.05 0.31 3.54
N ALA A 85 -13.82 0.31 2.46
CA ALA A 85 -15.20 -0.17 2.46
C ALA A 85 -15.28 -1.65 2.84
N LYS A 86 -14.38 -2.49 2.31
CA LYS A 86 -14.32 -3.91 2.64
C LYS A 86 -13.94 -4.16 4.09
N LEU A 87 -12.98 -3.42 4.63
CA LEU A 87 -12.61 -3.48 6.05
C LEU A 87 -13.78 -3.08 6.95
N LYS A 88 -14.54 -2.05 6.56
CA LYS A 88 -15.74 -1.63 7.29
C LYS A 88 -16.84 -2.70 7.27
N GLU A 89 -17.06 -3.34 6.13
CA GLU A 89 -18.00 -4.46 5.98
C GLU A 89 -17.60 -5.64 6.87
N VAL A 90 -16.32 -6.02 6.85
CA VAL A 90 -15.77 -7.08 7.70
C VAL A 90 -15.92 -6.74 9.19
N SER A 91 -15.61 -5.51 9.57
CA SER A 91 -15.80 -5.03 10.95
C SER A 91 -17.25 -5.13 11.39
N SER A 92 -18.19 -4.68 10.54
CA SER A 92 -19.63 -4.73 10.83
C SER A 92 -20.15 -6.17 10.90
N ALA A 93 -19.73 -7.05 9.99
CA ALA A 93 -20.09 -8.47 10.03
C ALA A 93 -19.52 -9.17 11.27
N THR A 94 -18.29 -8.81 11.68
CA THR A 94 -17.66 -9.32 12.90
C THR A 94 -18.40 -8.86 14.15
N GLU A 95 -18.79 -7.59 14.20
CA GLU A 95 -19.57 -7.04 15.30
C GLU A 95 -20.94 -7.71 15.42
N LEU A 96 -21.64 -7.89 14.29
CA LEU A 96 -22.92 -8.59 14.25
C LEU A 96 -22.78 -10.03 14.74
N ALA A 97 -21.80 -10.77 14.20
CA ALA A 97 -21.61 -12.16 14.58
C ALA A 97 -21.15 -12.33 16.03
N ALA A 98 -20.34 -11.40 16.56
CA ALA A 98 -19.99 -11.38 17.97
C ALA A 98 -21.20 -11.12 18.86
N THR A 99 -22.09 -10.20 18.46
CA THR A 99 -23.35 -9.92 19.15
C THR A 99 -24.27 -11.15 19.14
N ASP A 100 -24.47 -11.77 17.97
CA ASP A 100 -25.27 -12.99 17.83
C ASP A 100 -24.74 -14.13 18.70
N ILE A 101 -23.41 -14.24 18.84
CA ILE A 101 -22.78 -15.23 19.71
C ILE A 101 -23.08 -14.94 21.18
N LEU A 102 -22.94 -13.68 21.62
CA LEU A 102 -23.23 -13.29 22.99
C LEU A 102 -24.70 -13.53 23.33
N ASP A 103 -25.62 -13.11 22.45
CA ASP A 103 -27.06 -13.31 22.64
C ASP A 103 -27.43 -14.81 22.68
N GLY A 104 -26.79 -15.63 21.85
CA GLY A 104 -27.01 -17.08 21.86
C GLY A 104 -26.42 -17.77 23.09
N LEU A 105 -25.29 -17.28 23.62
CA LEU A 105 -24.74 -17.76 24.90
C LEU A 105 -25.68 -17.42 26.07
N ASP A 106 -26.24 -16.21 26.10
CA ASP A 106 -27.23 -15.82 27.12
C ASP A 106 -28.48 -16.72 27.07
N ARG A 107 -28.98 -17.02 25.87
CA ARG A 107 -30.08 -17.99 25.67
C ARG A 107 -29.68 -19.40 26.12
N ALA A 108 -28.47 -19.84 25.83
CA ALA A 108 -27.97 -21.16 26.25
C ALA A 108 -27.85 -21.26 27.78
N ILE A 109 -27.42 -20.20 28.47
CA ILE A 109 -27.38 -20.15 29.94
C ILE A 109 -28.80 -20.27 30.51
N ALA A 110 -29.77 -19.52 29.96
CA ALA A 110 -31.17 -19.63 30.39
C ALA A 110 -31.74 -21.04 30.17
N MET A 111 -31.37 -21.72 29.08
CA MET A 111 -31.75 -23.11 28.83
C MET A 111 -31.10 -24.08 29.83
N VAL A 112 -29.89 -23.81 30.30
CA VAL A 112 -29.25 -24.61 31.37
C VAL A 112 -30.04 -24.48 32.67
N ASP A 113 -30.40 -23.25 33.07
CA ASP A 113 -31.22 -23.02 34.26
C ASP A 113 -32.59 -23.71 34.16
N GLU A 114 -33.22 -23.65 32.97
CA GLU A 114 -34.48 -24.33 32.71
C GLU A 114 -34.34 -25.86 32.77
N LEU A 115 -33.24 -26.40 32.24
CA LEU A 115 -32.94 -27.83 32.30
C LEU A 115 -32.76 -28.29 33.75
N GLU A 116 -32.02 -27.55 34.56
CA GLU A 116 -31.83 -27.86 35.98
C GLU A 116 -33.16 -27.87 36.74
N SER A 117 -34.06 -26.92 36.45
CA SER A 117 -35.41 -26.88 37.03
C SER A 117 -36.25 -28.08 36.60
N ALA A 118 -36.25 -28.43 35.32
CA ALA A 118 -37.01 -29.56 34.79
C ALA A 118 -36.51 -30.90 35.35
N GLU A 119 -35.19 -31.05 35.53
CA GLU A 119 -34.60 -32.24 36.16
C GLU A 119 -34.93 -32.34 37.64
N ALA A 120 -34.94 -31.21 38.37
CA ALA A 120 -35.35 -31.17 39.77
C ALA A 120 -36.84 -31.55 39.97
N GLU A 121 -37.69 -31.19 39.01
CA GLU A 121 -39.12 -31.58 38.98
C GLU A 121 -39.35 -33.04 38.54
N GLY A 122 -38.31 -33.71 38.01
CA GLY A 122 -38.41 -35.06 37.45
C GLY A 122 -39.12 -35.12 36.10
N ASP A 123 -39.32 -33.99 35.42
CA ASP A 123 -39.96 -33.93 34.11
C ASP A 123 -38.95 -34.29 33.01
N THR A 124 -38.82 -35.60 32.78
CA THR A 124 -37.97 -36.16 31.72
C THR A 124 -38.35 -35.73 30.30
N GLY A 125 -39.62 -35.37 30.06
CA GLY A 125 -40.08 -34.90 28.75
C GLY A 125 -39.55 -33.51 28.45
N ARG A 126 -39.84 -32.56 29.36
CA ARG A 126 -39.35 -31.18 29.27
C ARG A 126 -37.82 -31.11 29.27
N SER A 127 -37.16 -31.89 30.12
CA SER A 127 -35.69 -31.97 30.16
C SER A 127 -35.09 -32.51 28.85
N GLY A 128 -35.83 -33.35 28.11
CA GLY A 128 -35.43 -33.82 26.79
C GLY A 128 -35.53 -32.73 25.73
N GLU A 129 -36.64 -31.99 25.73
CA GLU A 129 -36.90 -30.88 24.81
C GLU A 129 -35.87 -29.76 24.98
N VAL A 130 -35.61 -29.31 26.22
CA VAL A 130 -34.64 -28.25 26.50
C VAL A 130 -33.23 -28.65 26.06
N ARG A 131 -32.82 -29.91 26.28
CA ARG A 131 -31.53 -30.43 25.79
C ARG A 131 -31.42 -30.40 24.27
N GLN A 132 -32.50 -30.71 23.56
CA GLN A 132 -32.50 -30.69 22.11
C GLN A 132 -32.38 -29.26 21.59
N THR A 133 -33.16 -28.33 22.14
CA THR A 133 -33.09 -26.91 21.79
C THR A 133 -31.72 -26.31 22.08
N MET A 134 -31.11 -26.65 23.23
CA MET A 134 -29.75 -26.20 23.57
C MET A 134 -28.71 -26.73 22.57
N ARG A 135 -28.84 -27.98 22.09
CA ARG A 135 -27.95 -28.51 21.04
C ARG A 135 -28.11 -27.74 19.74
N ASP A 136 -29.34 -27.46 19.33
CA ASP A 136 -29.62 -26.72 18.10
C ASP A 136 -29.06 -25.29 18.18
N GLU A 137 -29.18 -24.63 19.35
CA GLU A 137 -28.59 -23.32 19.61
C GLU A 137 -27.05 -23.35 19.55
N LEU A 138 -26.41 -24.33 20.19
CA LEU A 138 -24.96 -24.50 20.14
C LEU A 138 -24.45 -24.77 18.71
N PHE A 139 -25.22 -25.50 17.90
CA PHE A 139 -24.90 -25.66 16.47
C PHE A 139 -25.03 -24.34 15.71
N GLY A 140 -26.02 -23.51 16.02
CA GLY A 140 -26.16 -22.15 15.50
C GLY A 140 -24.94 -21.28 15.83
N LEU A 141 -24.53 -21.25 17.10
CA LEU A 141 -23.34 -20.54 17.58
C LEU A 141 -22.05 -20.98 16.87
N MET A 142 -21.90 -22.28 16.63
CA MET A 142 -20.77 -22.80 15.85
C MET A 142 -20.78 -22.31 14.41
N GLY A 143 -21.97 -22.11 13.82
CA GLY A 143 -22.14 -21.48 12.52
C GLY A 143 -21.66 -20.03 12.51
N HIS A 144 -21.98 -19.26 13.55
CA HIS A 144 -21.50 -17.87 13.66
C HIS A 144 -19.98 -17.82 13.69
N LEU A 145 -19.29 -18.69 14.43
CA LEU A 145 -17.81 -18.72 14.49
C LEU A 145 -17.10 -18.86 13.12
N GLN A 146 -17.80 -19.31 12.07
CA GLN A 146 -17.26 -19.31 10.71
C GLN A 146 -16.96 -17.91 10.16
N PHE A 147 -17.52 -16.84 10.76
CA PHE A 147 -17.16 -15.46 10.42
C PHE A 147 -15.65 -15.20 10.59
N GLN A 148 -14.97 -15.95 11.47
CA GLN A 148 -13.52 -15.84 11.70
C GLN A 148 -12.70 -16.20 10.46
N ASP A 149 -13.08 -17.25 9.73
CA ASP A 149 -12.39 -17.66 8.50
C ASP A 149 -12.63 -16.64 7.38
N ILE A 150 -13.88 -16.19 7.21
CA ILE A 150 -14.23 -15.14 6.24
C ILE A 150 -13.45 -13.85 6.54
N THR A 151 -13.40 -13.44 7.81
CA THR A 151 -12.67 -12.23 8.25
C THR A 151 -11.18 -12.35 7.95
N THR A 152 -10.58 -13.51 8.23
CA THR A 152 -9.18 -13.79 7.94
C THR A 152 -8.89 -13.71 6.44
N GLN A 153 -9.76 -14.31 5.61
CA GLN A 153 -9.63 -14.25 4.15
C GLN A 153 -9.73 -12.81 3.62
N GLN A 154 -10.68 -12.02 4.13
CA GLN A 154 -10.87 -10.64 3.69
C GLN A 154 -9.72 -9.72 4.13
N LEU A 155 -9.18 -9.90 5.35
CA LEU A 155 -8.00 -9.17 5.81
C LEU A 155 -6.75 -9.52 4.99
N ASN A 156 -6.55 -10.79 4.67
CA ASN A 156 -5.45 -11.22 3.80
C ASN A 156 -5.57 -10.60 2.40
N TYR A 157 -6.79 -10.56 1.85
CA TYR A 157 -7.06 -9.90 0.57
C TYR A 157 -6.75 -8.39 0.63
N ALA A 158 -7.24 -7.69 1.65
CA ALA A 158 -6.95 -6.28 1.88
C ALA A 158 -5.44 -6.01 1.99
N SER A 159 -4.71 -6.84 2.75
CA SER A 159 -3.25 -6.76 2.86
C SER A 159 -2.56 -6.92 1.50
N SER A 160 -3.01 -7.87 0.68
CA SER A 160 -2.42 -8.10 -0.64
C SER A 160 -2.60 -6.89 -1.58
N ILE A 161 -3.75 -6.22 -1.52
CA ILE A 161 -4.00 -4.99 -2.29
C ILE A 161 -3.07 -3.87 -1.83
N LEU A 162 -2.94 -3.68 -0.51
CA LEU A 162 -2.06 -2.65 0.05
C LEU A 162 -0.60 -2.88 -0.34
N THR A 163 -0.12 -4.12 -0.30
CA THR A 163 1.22 -4.47 -0.78
C THR A 163 1.38 -4.26 -2.29
N GLU A 164 0.36 -4.56 -3.10
CA GLU A 164 0.39 -4.25 -4.54
C GLU A 164 0.52 -2.74 -4.78
N MET A 165 -0.24 -1.95 -4.02
CA MET A 165 -0.21 -0.48 -4.10
C MET A 165 1.15 0.08 -3.66
N GLU A 166 1.70 -0.41 -2.56
CA GLU A 166 3.03 -0.04 -2.07
C GLU A 166 4.10 -0.32 -3.14
N ASN A 167 4.07 -1.51 -3.75
CA ASN A 167 5.00 -1.87 -4.81
C ASN A 167 4.88 -0.96 -6.05
N ARG A 168 3.66 -0.60 -6.44
CA ARG A 168 3.45 0.36 -7.53
C ARG A 168 4.02 1.73 -7.17
N LEU A 169 3.70 2.26 -5.99
CA LEU A 169 4.23 3.54 -5.50
C LEU A 169 5.75 3.55 -5.43
N MET A 170 6.39 2.47 -4.97
CA MET A 170 7.84 2.34 -4.98
C MET A 170 8.43 2.32 -6.40
N GLN A 171 7.80 1.63 -7.35
CA GLN A 171 8.26 1.62 -8.74
C GLN A 171 8.25 3.03 -9.34
N ILE A 172 7.22 3.81 -9.03
CA ILE A 172 7.09 5.19 -9.47
C ILE A 172 8.14 6.07 -8.79
N ALA A 173 8.29 5.95 -7.47
CA ALA A 173 9.32 6.69 -6.72
C ALA A 173 10.73 6.44 -7.28
N ARG A 174 11.03 5.19 -7.71
CA ARG A 174 12.29 4.86 -8.38
C ARG A 174 12.46 5.52 -9.74
N ILE A 175 11.39 5.67 -10.53
CA ILE A 175 11.44 6.40 -11.81
C ILE A 175 11.80 7.88 -11.58
N PHE A 176 11.42 8.42 -10.42
CA PHE A 176 11.69 9.80 -10.03
C PHE A 176 12.92 9.98 -9.14
N ASP A 177 13.73 8.94 -8.93
CA ASP A 177 14.93 9.03 -8.10
C ASP A 177 15.93 10.01 -8.76
N PRO A 178 16.22 11.17 -8.15
CA PRO A 178 17.06 12.18 -8.78
C PRO A 178 18.51 11.71 -8.99
N SER A 179 18.92 10.67 -8.26
CA SER A 179 20.22 10.02 -8.42
C SER A 179 20.38 9.35 -9.80
N LEU A 180 19.28 8.88 -10.43
CA LEU A 180 19.29 8.36 -11.80
C LEU A 180 19.61 9.44 -12.85
N PHE A 181 19.38 10.71 -12.52
CA PHE A 181 19.62 11.85 -13.41
C PHE A 181 20.93 12.61 -13.09
N GLY A 182 21.76 12.07 -12.18
CA GLY A 182 23.01 12.71 -11.77
C GLY A 182 22.81 14.02 -11.00
N LEU A 183 21.61 14.25 -10.47
CA LEU A 183 21.30 15.39 -9.63
C LEU A 183 21.48 14.99 -8.16
N GLU A 184 22.55 15.47 -7.52
CA GLU A 184 22.65 15.41 -6.06
C GLU A 184 21.52 16.26 -5.45
N VAL A 185 20.51 15.58 -4.90
CA VAL A 185 19.55 16.25 -4.03
C VAL A 185 20.30 16.64 -2.76
N PRO A 186 20.27 17.90 -2.31
CA PRO A 186 20.72 18.24 -0.98
C PRO A 186 19.96 17.34 -0.03
N ASN A 187 20.68 16.54 0.75
CA ASN A 187 20.12 15.65 1.74
C ASN A 187 19.42 16.51 2.81
N THR A 188 18.18 16.90 2.56
CA THR A 188 17.27 17.34 3.61
C THR A 188 17.02 16.09 4.40
N ALA A 189 17.81 15.90 5.45
CA ALA A 189 17.56 14.92 6.49
C ALA A 189 16.05 14.89 6.70
N SER A 190 15.45 13.75 6.37
CA SER A 190 14.10 13.45 6.79
C SER A 190 14.15 13.42 8.31
N ASP A 191 13.82 14.55 8.90
CA ASP A 191 13.25 14.59 10.23
C ASP A 191 11.91 13.85 10.07
N GLN A 192 11.99 12.51 10.12
CA GLN A 192 10.82 11.66 10.15
C GLN A 192 10.05 12.13 11.38
N PRO A 193 8.83 12.70 11.25
CA PRO A 193 7.98 12.78 12.42
C PRO A 193 7.82 11.33 12.89
N ALA A 194 8.23 11.08 14.14
CA ALA A 194 8.11 9.79 14.79
C ALA A 194 6.76 9.18 14.39
N VAL A 195 6.81 7.97 13.83
CA VAL A 195 5.63 7.23 13.40
C VAL A 195 4.66 7.20 14.60
N ALA A 196 3.60 8.02 14.54
CA ALA A 196 2.61 8.17 15.60
C ALA A 196 1.70 6.94 15.74
N PHE A 197 1.94 5.93 14.91
CA PHE A 197 1.22 4.67 14.90
C PHE A 197 2.10 3.60 15.56
N ASP A 198 1.87 3.38 16.84
CA ASP A 198 2.37 2.19 17.54
C ASP A 198 1.29 1.10 17.44
N PRO A 199 1.49 0.03 16.65
CA PRO A 199 0.54 -1.09 16.56
C PRO A 199 0.41 -1.88 17.87
N ALA A 200 1.27 -1.62 18.86
CA ALA A 200 1.16 -2.13 20.23
C ALA A 200 0.50 -1.12 21.19
N ALA A 201 0.01 0.03 20.70
CA ALA A 201 -0.76 0.98 21.50
C ALA A 201 -2.13 0.37 21.88
N THR A 202 -2.16 -0.28 23.03
CA THR A 202 -3.40 -0.80 23.64
C THR A 202 -3.90 0.20 24.69
N THR A 203 -5.21 0.30 24.87
CA THR A 203 -5.85 1.06 25.96
C THR A 203 -6.00 0.24 27.24
N HIS A 204 -5.65 -1.05 27.21
CA HIS A 204 -5.58 -1.85 28.42
C HIS A 204 -4.46 -1.29 29.31
N ASP A 205 -4.77 -1.12 30.60
CA ASP A 205 -3.80 -0.68 31.62
C ASP A 205 -3.28 0.77 31.47
N ALA A 206 -4.13 1.68 30.97
CA ALA A 206 -3.79 3.11 30.91
C ALA A 206 -3.62 3.73 32.32
N GLU A 207 -4.45 3.34 33.29
CA GLU A 207 -4.37 3.83 34.68
C GLU A 207 -3.07 3.40 35.38
N THR A 208 -2.66 2.14 35.21
CA THR A 208 -1.43 1.61 35.82
C THR A 208 -0.17 2.26 35.23
N ARG A 209 -0.19 2.57 33.93
CA ARG A 209 0.88 3.33 33.26
C ARG A 209 0.94 4.79 33.70
N GLN A 210 -0.21 5.45 33.86
CA GLN A 210 -0.26 6.82 34.37
C GLN A 210 0.22 6.89 35.83
N ALA A 211 -0.18 5.94 36.68
CA ALA A 211 0.28 5.86 38.06
C ALA A 211 1.81 5.65 38.17
N LEU A 212 2.40 4.89 37.24
CA LEU A 212 3.86 4.72 37.16
C LEU A 212 4.58 5.98 36.69
N VAL A 213 4.02 6.71 35.72
CA VAL A 213 4.56 7.99 35.23
C VAL A 213 4.50 9.04 36.36
N ASP A 214 3.39 9.11 37.07
CA ASP A 214 3.19 10.04 38.18
C ASP A 214 4.13 9.70 39.37
N GLN A 215 4.53 8.44 39.56
CA GLN A 215 5.57 8.07 40.54
C GLN A 215 7.00 8.42 40.12
N ILE A 216 7.27 8.55 38.82
CA ILE A 216 8.60 8.86 38.29
C ILE A 216 8.82 10.37 38.21
N PHE A 217 7.75 11.15 37.95
CA PHE A 217 7.81 12.60 37.75
C PHE A 217 7.12 13.43 38.85
N GLY A 218 6.47 12.80 39.82
CA GLY A 218 5.93 13.44 41.04
C GLY A 218 6.87 13.33 42.23
#